data_AF-A0A354FTU3-F1
#
_entry.id   AF-A0A354FTU3-F1
#
_cell.length_a   1.000
_cell.length_b   1.000
_cell.length_c   1.000
_cell.angle_alpha   90.00
_cell.angle_beta   90.00
_cell.angle_gamma   90.00
#
_symmetry.space_group_name_H-M   'P 1'
#
loop_
_entity.id
_entity.type
_entity.pdbx_description
1 polymer ?
#
loop_
_entity_poly.entity_id
_entity_poly.type
_entity_poly.pdbx_seq_one_letter_code
_entity_poly.pdbx_strand_id
1 'polypeptide(L)'
;MSGVKFQYKEISIAPVLFLWETLSMQMILLAVSGFCALVASAQDKPKIPDDLVDSEHFRSDSALNEFTVPSISKVFNELEKVSPLSYDPQHYKNYGRTPIDRSRIALRLGTLIADGFIAVQTGNSEDVPKIAAHISRYSKALGAGDRIKVHAAELLEHAKAKNLPKLKRALASTQRDVELELAELRDPDLSHLISLGGWLEALDSAATAVNKKYTPERALTLFREDVADYYAESIGSLHPNISRRPHLIKMRELLQGLRNAMVLEENSKPSAVQVKEVTTVSTQLVAIARR
;
A
#
# COMPACT_ATOMS: atom_id res chain seq x y z
N MET A 1 53.41 -27.67 59.08
CA MET A 1 54.69 -27.09 58.59
C MET A 1 54.33 -26.31 57.34
N SER A 2 54.47 -25.00 57.17
CA SER A 2 54.95 -23.82 57.91
C SER A 2 54.05 -22.66 57.42
N GLY A 3 53.50 -21.73 58.19
CA GLY A 3 54.09 -20.95 59.27
C GLY A 3 54.60 -19.62 58.71
N VAL A 4 53.79 -18.55 58.72
CA VAL A 4 54.24 -17.15 58.85
C VAL A 4 53.12 -16.32 59.50
N LYS A 5 53.40 -15.81 60.70
CA LYS A 5 52.68 -14.68 61.33
C LYS A 5 53.30 -13.39 60.81
N PHE A 6 52.51 -12.37 60.51
CA PHE A 6 52.95 -10.98 60.71
C PHE A 6 51.81 -10.13 61.26
N GLN A 7 52.13 -9.46 62.37
CA GLN A 7 51.30 -8.46 63.03
C GLN A 7 51.57 -7.06 62.47
N TYR A 8 50.55 -6.23 62.67
CA TYR A 8 50.37 -4.81 62.40
C TYR A 8 51.59 -3.90 62.55
N LYS A 9 51.56 -2.82 61.76
CA LYS A 9 52.03 -1.51 62.22
C LYS A 9 50.99 -0.45 61.84
N GLU A 10 50.32 0.07 62.85
CA GLU A 10 49.56 1.32 62.78
C GLU A 10 50.49 2.47 62.42
N ILE A 11 50.06 3.33 61.49
CA ILE A 11 50.46 4.72 61.49
C ILE A 11 49.16 5.53 61.48
N SER A 12 48.74 5.91 62.68
CA SER A 12 47.75 6.95 62.94
C SER A 12 48.45 8.30 62.79
N ILE A 13 47.99 9.12 61.85
CA ILE A 13 48.15 10.58 61.93
C ILE A 13 46.88 11.22 61.33
N ALA A 14 45.91 11.51 62.19
CA ALA A 14 44.94 12.59 61.96
C ALA A 14 45.51 13.87 62.61
N PRO A 15 44.91 15.07 62.44
CA PRO A 15 44.17 15.63 61.30
C PRO A 15 44.66 17.07 60.98
N VAL A 16 44.77 17.50 59.72
CA VAL A 16 44.75 18.96 59.42
C VAL A 16 44.09 19.23 58.07
N LEU A 17 42.81 19.58 58.18
CA LEU A 17 42.01 20.50 57.36
C LEU A 17 42.71 21.11 56.13
N PHE A 18 42.25 20.72 54.94
CA PHE A 18 42.28 21.61 53.79
C PHE A 18 40.93 21.58 53.06
N LEU A 19 40.34 22.77 53.00
CA LEU A 19 39.09 23.14 52.35
C LEU A 19 39.06 22.72 50.88
N TRP A 20 38.06 21.92 50.50
CA TRP A 20 37.51 21.76 49.14
C TRP A 20 36.49 20.61 49.04
N GLU A 21 35.52 20.53 49.96
CA GLU A 21 34.31 19.73 49.75
C GLU A 21 33.14 20.64 49.39
N THR A 22 33.09 21.06 48.13
CA THR A 22 31.85 21.33 47.40
C THR A 22 32.13 21.02 45.93
N LEU A 23 31.30 20.19 45.29
CA LEU A 23 31.41 19.68 43.91
C LEU A 23 32.21 18.38 43.70
N SER A 24 31.73 17.27 44.26
CA SER A 24 31.94 15.96 43.61
C SER A 24 30.98 14.88 44.14
N MET A 25 29.71 15.23 44.32
CA MET A 25 28.66 14.25 44.63
C MET A 25 27.36 14.55 43.85
N GLN A 26 27.48 14.79 42.55
CA GLN A 26 26.35 14.87 41.62
C GLN A 26 26.56 14.09 40.30
N MET A 27 27.66 13.35 40.16
CA MET A 27 28.01 12.68 38.89
C MET A 27 27.90 11.16 38.89
N ILE A 28 27.32 10.53 39.92
CA ILE A 28 27.08 9.08 39.93
C ILE A 28 25.65 8.78 40.41
N LEU A 29 24.68 9.41 39.76
CA LEU A 29 23.26 9.00 39.76
C LEU A 29 22.53 9.48 38.50
N LEU A 30 23.26 9.70 37.41
CA LEU A 30 22.77 10.11 36.09
C LEU A 30 23.29 9.15 35.00
N ALA A 31 23.05 7.85 35.19
CA ALA A 31 23.36 6.85 34.17
C ALA A 31 22.30 5.75 34.01
N VAL A 32 21.09 5.93 34.57
CA VAL A 32 19.95 5.00 34.36
C VAL A 32 18.65 5.73 33.94
N SER A 33 18.61 7.06 33.93
CA SER A 33 17.45 7.85 33.48
C SER A 33 17.65 8.46 32.08
N GLY A 34 18.27 7.71 31.16
CA GLY A 34 18.64 8.19 29.83
C GLY A 34 18.26 7.27 28.66
N PHE A 35 17.38 6.29 28.87
CA PHE A 35 17.04 5.31 27.83
C PHE A 35 15.56 4.87 27.81
N CYS A 36 14.61 5.79 28.05
CA CYS A 36 13.18 5.48 27.83
C CYS A 36 12.34 6.68 27.34
N ALA A 37 12.95 7.62 26.63
CA ALA A 37 12.21 8.69 25.95
C ALA A 37 12.69 8.88 24.50
N LEU A 38 12.89 7.78 23.77
CA LEU A 38 12.43 7.77 22.38
C LEU A 38 10.92 7.71 22.47
N VAL A 39 10.31 8.88 22.62
CA VAL A 39 8.92 9.09 22.21
C VAL A 39 8.89 8.57 20.78
N ALA A 40 8.25 7.41 20.59
CA ALA A 40 7.77 7.01 19.29
C ALA A 40 6.97 8.21 18.81
N SER A 41 7.53 8.97 17.86
CA SER A 41 6.73 9.89 17.09
C SER A 41 5.57 9.05 16.59
N ALA A 42 4.37 9.33 17.10
CA ALA A 42 3.16 8.98 16.40
C ALA A 42 3.30 9.71 15.06
N GLN A 43 3.93 9.05 14.09
CA GLN A 43 3.97 9.54 12.73
C GLN A 43 2.51 9.74 12.37
N ASP A 44 2.14 11.00 12.13
CA ASP A 44 0.81 11.36 11.68
C ASP A 44 0.59 10.55 10.40
N LYS A 45 -0.22 9.48 10.48
CA LYS A 45 -0.41 8.58 9.35
C LYS A 45 -0.97 9.43 8.20
N PRO A 46 -0.48 9.26 6.96
CA PRO A 46 -0.99 10.06 5.85
C PRO A 46 -2.50 9.86 5.73
N LYS A 47 -3.21 10.98 5.64
CA LYS A 47 -4.66 10.97 5.45
C LYS A 47 -4.94 10.38 4.07
N ILE A 48 -5.93 9.49 4.01
CA ILE A 48 -6.41 8.99 2.72
C ILE A 48 -6.96 10.19 1.94
N PRO A 49 -6.63 10.33 0.65
CA PRO A 49 -7.21 11.37 -0.18
C PRO A 49 -8.75 11.30 -0.18
N ASP A 50 -9.41 12.41 0.13
CA ASP A 50 -10.87 12.47 0.34
C ASP A 50 -11.66 11.97 -0.87
N ASP A 51 -11.13 12.18 -2.07
CA ASP A 51 -11.72 11.73 -3.34
C ASP A 51 -11.67 10.21 -3.51
N LEU A 52 -10.84 9.50 -2.73
CA LEU A 52 -10.76 8.04 -2.71
C LEU A 52 -11.50 7.40 -1.53
N VAL A 53 -12.00 8.19 -0.56
CA VAL A 53 -12.75 7.68 0.61
C VAL A 53 -14.21 7.45 0.26
N ASP A 54 -14.74 6.23 0.40
CA ASP A 54 -16.18 6.01 0.20
C ASP A 54 -17.00 6.44 1.43
N SER A 55 -17.99 7.32 1.23
CA SER A 55 -18.81 7.93 2.29
C SER A 55 -19.78 6.94 2.92
N GLU A 56 -20.16 5.87 2.20
CA GLU A 56 -20.94 4.77 2.79
C GLU A 56 -20.06 3.85 3.66
N HIS A 57 -18.75 3.84 3.43
CA HIS A 57 -17.81 2.94 4.09
C HIS A 57 -17.25 3.42 5.42
N PHE A 58 -17.90 4.40 6.08
CA PHE A 58 -17.40 4.80 7.39
C PHE A 58 -18.49 5.26 8.36
N ARG A 59 -18.36 4.74 9.60
CA ARG A 59 -18.76 5.33 10.90
C ARG A 59 -19.96 4.72 11.65
N SER A 60 -20.13 3.41 11.69
CA SER A 60 -20.83 2.82 12.83
C SER A 60 -20.11 1.60 13.38
N ASP A 61 -19.41 1.85 14.49
CA ASP A 61 -19.16 0.90 15.58
C ASP A 61 -18.48 -0.43 15.26
N SER A 62 -17.18 -0.38 15.05
CA SER A 62 -16.26 -1.43 15.48
C SER A 62 -14.87 -0.82 15.66
N ALA A 63 -14.19 -1.17 16.76
CA ALA A 63 -12.95 -0.60 17.29
C ALA A 63 -11.69 -0.72 16.38
N LEU A 64 -11.79 -0.27 15.12
CA LEU A 64 -10.77 -0.39 14.07
C LEU A 64 -10.58 0.94 13.32
N ASN A 65 -10.51 2.05 14.06
CA ASN A 65 -10.19 3.36 13.49
C ASN A 65 -8.67 3.53 13.23
N GLU A 66 -8.06 2.58 12.51
CA GLU A 66 -6.67 2.73 12.04
C GLU A 66 -6.46 2.36 10.57
N PHE A 67 -7.43 1.75 9.89
CA PHE A 67 -7.29 1.36 8.48
C PHE A 67 -8.60 1.54 7.73
N THR A 68 -8.82 2.74 7.22
CA THR A 68 -9.67 2.95 6.05
C THR A 68 -8.80 2.66 4.82
N VAL A 69 -9.30 1.89 3.87
CA VAL A 69 -8.58 1.57 2.62
C VAL A 69 -9.18 2.45 1.52
N PRO A 70 -8.38 3.00 0.58
CA PRO A 70 -8.93 3.79 -0.51
C PRO A 70 -9.83 2.92 -1.36
N SER A 71 -10.99 3.44 -1.73
CA SER A 71 -11.93 2.74 -2.60
C SER A 71 -11.35 2.63 -3.99
N ILE A 72 -11.10 1.41 -4.44
CA ILE A 72 -10.63 1.17 -5.81
C ILE A 72 -11.69 1.62 -6.82
N SER A 73 -12.98 1.51 -6.52
CA SER A 73 -14.07 2.07 -7.34
C SER A 73 -13.95 3.58 -7.54
N LYS A 74 -13.49 4.32 -6.53
CA LYS A 74 -13.21 5.76 -6.68
C LYS A 74 -11.93 6.02 -7.47
N VAL A 75 -10.86 5.26 -7.22
CA VAL A 75 -9.66 5.25 -8.09
C VAL A 75 -10.07 5.01 -9.56
N PHE A 76 -10.98 4.08 -9.81
CA PHE A 76 -11.48 3.75 -11.15
C PHE A 76 -12.35 4.85 -11.76
N ASN A 77 -13.19 5.53 -10.97
CA ASN A 77 -13.93 6.70 -11.44
C ASN A 77 -12.98 7.83 -11.87
N GLU A 78 -11.86 8.01 -11.16
CA GLU A 78 -10.80 8.93 -11.59
C GLU A 78 -10.18 8.49 -12.94
N LEU A 79 -10.01 7.18 -13.17
CA LEU A 79 -9.51 6.67 -14.46
C LEU A 79 -10.47 6.93 -15.64
N GLU A 80 -11.78 6.98 -15.42
CA GLU A 80 -12.72 7.36 -16.49
C GLU A 80 -12.36 8.73 -17.06
N LYS A 81 -11.92 9.66 -16.19
CA LYS A 81 -11.49 11.01 -16.59
C LYS A 81 -10.23 10.99 -17.46
N VAL A 82 -9.44 9.90 -17.42
CA VAL A 82 -8.19 9.74 -18.19
C VAL A 82 -8.39 9.02 -19.52
N SER A 83 -9.62 8.66 -19.88
CA SER A 83 -9.95 7.90 -21.10
C SER A 83 -9.39 8.53 -22.41
N PRO A 84 -9.10 7.71 -23.44
CA PRO A 84 -9.14 6.25 -23.43
C PRO A 84 -7.96 5.66 -22.66
N LEU A 85 -8.21 4.56 -21.96
CA LEU A 85 -7.22 3.77 -21.24
C LEU A 85 -6.48 2.80 -22.19
N SER A 86 -5.31 2.30 -21.77
CA SER A 86 -4.56 1.28 -22.51
C SER A 86 -4.84 -0.10 -21.93
N TYR A 87 -5.22 -1.07 -22.75
CA TYR A 87 -5.44 -2.46 -22.33
C TYR A 87 -4.47 -3.39 -23.07
N ASP A 88 -3.93 -4.39 -22.36
CA ASP A 88 -3.17 -5.49 -22.95
C ASP A 88 -3.87 -6.84 -22.64
N PRO A 89 -4.43 -7.53 -23.65
CA PRO A 89 -5.11 -8.81 -23.49
C PRO A 89 -4.17 -9.96 -23.08
N GLN A 90 -2.86 -9.73 -22.99
CA GLN A 90 -1.92 -10.73 -22.48
C GLN A 90 -1.72 -10.66 -20.97
N HIS A 91 -2.10 -9.57 -20.29
CA HIS A 91 -1.89 -9.41 -18.84
C HIS A 91 -2.45 -10.59 -18.05
N TYR A 92 -3.69 -11.02 -18.34
CA TYR A 92 -4.31 -12.09 -17.55
C TYR A 92 -3.65 -13.46 -17.74
N LYS A 93 -2.94 -13.69 -18.86
CA LYS A 93 -2.27 -14.96 -19.14
C LYS A 93 -1.14 -15.26 -18.17
N ASN A 94 -0.60 -14.22 -17.52
CA ASN A 94 0.47 -14.34 -16.53
C ASN A 94 -0.03 -14.84 -15.16
N TYR A 95 -1.35 -14.91 -14.93
CA TYR A 95 -1.91 -15.33 -13.63
C TYR A 95 -2.13 -16.84 -13.49
N GLY A 96 -1.64 -17.67 -14.43
CA GLY A 96 -1.87 -19.12 -14.47
C GLY A 96 -1.56 -19.86 -13.17
N ARG A 97 -0.52 -19.46 -12.43
CA ARG A 97 -0.16 -20.00 -11.11
C ARG A 97 -0.49 -19.01 -10.00
N THR A 98 -1.29 -19.45 -9.03
CA THR A 98 -1.55 -18.67 -7.79
C THR A 98 -0.27 -18.63 -6.95
N PRO A 99 0.19 -17.46 -6.48
CA PRO A 99 1.32 -17.36 -5.55
C PRO A 99 1.03 -18.10 -4.23
N ILE A 100 2.08 -18.51 -3.53
CA ILE A 100 1.96 -19.07 -2.17
C ILE A 100 1.83 -17.93 -1.14
N ASP A 101 2.49 -16.80 -1.41
CA ASP A 101 2.52 -15.64 -0.52
C ASP A 101 1.21 -14.85 -0.59
N ARG A 102 0.48 -14.75 0.53
CA ARG A 102 -0.77 -13.98 0.66
C ARG A 102 -0.62 -12.52 0.22
N SER A 103 0.52 -11.88 0.49
CA SER A 103 0.76 -10.49 0.06
C SER A 103 0.80 -10.36 -1.46
N ARG A 104 1.32 -11.37 -2.17
CA ARG A 104 1.31 -11.42 -3.63
C ARG A 104 -0.07 -11.75 -4.19
N ILE A 105 -0.81 -12.65 -3.53
CA ILE A 105 -2.18 -12.94 -3.93
C ILE A 105 -3.03 -11.66 -3.82
N ALA A 106 -2.89 -10.90 -2.73
CA ALA A 106 -3.58 -9.62 -2.52
C ALA A 106 -3.26 -8.59 -3.61
N LEU A 107 -1.97 -8.29 -3.85
CA LEU A 107 -1.54 -7.39 -4.91
C LEU A 107 -2.12 -7.78 -6.28
N ARG A 108 -1.98 -9.06 -6.66
CA ARG A 108 -2.49 -9.57 -7.95
C ARG A 108 -4.01 -9.58 -8.04
N LEU A 109 -4.71 -9.79 -6.92
CA LEU A 109 -6.18 -9.71 -6.90
C LEU A 109 -6.62 -8.28 -7.23
N GLY A 110 -5.94 -7.28 -6.66
CA GLY A 110 -6.12 -5.88 -7.01
C GLY A 110 -5.92 -5.61 -8.50
N THR A 111 -4.79 -6.07 -9.07
CA THR A 111 -4.51 -5.88 -10.51
C THR A 111 -5.56 -6.56 -11.40
N LEU A 112 -6.02 -7.77 -11.02
CA LEU A 112 -7.08 -8.49 -11.75
C LEU A 112 -8.42 -7.76 -11.75
N ILE A 113 -8.82 -7.16 -10.62
CA ILE A 113 -10.05 -6.36 -10.53
C ILE A 113 -9.93 -5.17 -11.48
N ALA A 114 -8.80 -4.45 -11.45
CA ALA A 114 -8.52 -3.33 -12.33
C ALA A 114 -8.50 -3.74 -13.81
N ASP A 115 -7.84 -4.84 -14.18
CA ASP A 115 -7.84 -5.41 -15.52
C ASP A 115 -9.27 -5.64 -16.02
N GLY A 116 -10.14 -6.18 -15.16
CA GLY A 116 -11.56 -6.39 -15.48
C GLY A 116 -12.27 -5.10 -15.85
N PHE A 117 -12.07 -4.02 -15.09
CA PHE A 117 -12.63 -2.70 -15.42
C PHE A 117 -12.05 -2.15 -16.71
N ILE A 118 -10.73 -2.17 -16.87
CA ILE A 118 -10.04 -1.62 -18.04
C ILE A 118 -10.49 -2.36 -19.31
N ALA A 119 -10.60 -3.69 -19.26
CA ALA A 119 -11.10 -4.51 -20.37
C ALA A 119 -12.50 -4.06 -20.80
N VAL A 120 -13.42 -3.84 -19.84
CA VAL A 120 -14.78 -3.36 -20.12
C VAL A 120 -14.78 -1.98 -20.75
N GLN A 121 -13.99 -1.05 -20.20
CA GLN A 121 -13.92 0.34 -20.70
C GLN A 121 -13.32 0.44 -22.11
N THR A 122 -12.40 -0.46 -22.43
CA THR A 122 -11.70 -0.48 -23.72
C THR A 122 -12.38 -1.35 -24.77
N GLY A 123 -13.56 -1.91 -24.47
CA GLY A 123 -14.34 -2.74 -25.39
C GLY A 123 -13.93 -4.22 -25.47
N ASN A 124 -13.02 -4.67 -24.60
CA ASN A 124 -12.48 -6.04 -24.53
C ASN A 124 -13.25 -6.91 -23.52
N SER A 125 -14.57 -6.76 -23.47
CA SER A 125 -15.45 -7.44 -22.49
C SER A 125 -15.41 -8.97 -22.54
N GLU A 126 -14.93 -9.55 -23.65
CA GLU A 126 -14.75 -10.98 -23.87
C GLU A 126 -13.66 -11.61 -23.00
N ASP A 127 -12.74 -10.81 -22.44
CA ASP A 127 -11.71 -11.30 -21.52
C ASP A 127 -12.20 -11.37 -20.06
N VAL A 128 -13.29 -10.66 -19.74
CA VAL A 128 -13.83 -10.57 -18.37
C VAL A 128 -14.17 -11.93 -17.76
N PRO A 129 -14.75 -12.91 -18.48
CA PRO A 129 -14.95 -14.27 -17.95
C PRO A 129 -13.66 -14.93 -17.43
N LYS A 130 -12.53 -14.73 -18.12
CA LYS A 130 -11.23 -15.31 -17.71
C LYS A 130 -10.66 -14.58 -16.51
N ILE A 131 -10.77 -13.25 -16.51
CA ILE A 131 -10.37 -12.40 -15.38
C ILE A 131 -11.17 -12.77 -14.13
N ALA A 132 -12.50 -12.91 -14.24
CA ALA A 132 -13.39 -13.30 -13.14
C ALA A 132 -13.04 -14.68 -12.56
N ALA A 133 -12.64 -15.64 -13.40
CA ALA A 133 -12.16 -16.95 -12.93
C ALA A 133 -10.87 -16.83 -12.09
N HIS A 134 -9.97 -15.92 -12.44
CA HIS A 134 -8.77 -15.64 -11.66
C HIS A 134 -9.09 -14.92 -10.34
N ILE A 135 -9.96 -13.91 -10.37
CA ILE A 135 -10.47 -13.21 -9.18
C ILE A 135 -11.03 -14.25 -8.18
N SER A 136 -11.97 -15.09 -8.62
CA SER A 136 -12.58 -16.13 -7.78
C SER A 136 -11.54 -17.07 -7.14
N ARG A 137 -10.56 -17.53 -7.93
CA ARG A 137 -9.48 -18.40 -7.42
C ARG A 137 -8.62 -17.71 -6.37
N TYR A 138 -8.28 -16.44 -6.58
CA TYR A 138 -7.37 -15.71 -5.72
C TYR A 138 -8.06 -15.31 -4.42
N SER A 139 -9.31 -14.88 -4.48
CA SER A 139 -10.07 -14.57 -3.27
C SER A 139 -10.35 -15.81 -2.41
N LYS A 140 -10.58 -16.98 -3.03
CA LYS A 140 -10.63 -18.25 -2.29
C LYS A 140 -9.32 -18.54 -1.56
N ALA A 141 -8.16 -18.26 -2.18
CA ALA A 141 -6.86 -18.45 -1.55
C ALA A 141 -6.59 -17.46 -0.40
N LEU A 142 -7.28 -16.31 -0.37
CA LEU A 142 -7.22 -15.36 0.74
C LEU A 142 -8.18 -15.69 1.88
N GLY A 143 -9.17 -16.56 1.65
CA GLY A 143 -10.20 -16.91 2.62
C GLY A 143 -11.54 -16.19 2.44
N ALA A 144 -11.65 -15.30 1.44
CA ALA A 144 -12.86 -14.51 1.15
C ALA A 144 -13.80 -15.20 0.11
N GLY A 145 -13.68 -16.51 -0.07
CA GLY A 145 -14.20 -17.21 -1.25
C GLY A 145 -15.72 -17.33 -1.35
N ASP A 146 -16.47 -17.24 -0.25
CA ASP A 146 -17.88 -17.63 -0.23
C ASP A 146 -18.83 -16.51 -0.68
N ARG A 147 -18.59 -15.24 -0.35
CA ARG A 147 -19.37 -14.10 -0.89
C ARG A 147 -19.01 -13.74 -2.33
N ILE A 148 -17.78 -14.02 -2.76
CA ILE A 148 -17.28 -13.64 -4.09
C ILE A 148 -17.83 -14.55 -5.20
N LYS A 149 -18.26 -15.77 -4.87
CA LYS A 149 -18.87 -16.70 -5.83
C LYS A 149 -20.13 -16.13 -6.49
N VAL A 150 -20.94 -15.38 -5.73
CA VAL A 150 -22.17 -14.75 -6.24
C VAL A 150 -21.82 -13.73 -7.33
N HIS A 151 -20.83 -12.87 -7.06
CA HIS A 151 -20.39 -11.85 -8.00
C HIS A 151 -19.73 -12.41 -9.25
N ALA A 152 -18.96 -13.50 -9.15
CA ALA A 152 -18.35 -14.13 -10.32
C ALA A 152 -19.41 -14.62 -11.34
N ALA A 153 -20.57 -15.06 -10.86
CA ALA A 153 -21.70 -15.44 -11.73
C ALA A 153 -22.36 -14.22 -12.39
N GLU A 154 -22.60 -13.16 -11.63
CA GLU A 154 -23.16 -11.90 -12.16
C GLU A 154 -22.23 -11.24 -13.20
N LEU A 155 -20.93 -11.21 -12.92
CA LEU A 155 -19.90 -10.75 -13.86
C LEU A 155 -19.97 -11.53 -15.18
N LEU A 156 -20.06 -12.86 -15.09
CA LEU A 156 -20.15 -13.72 -16.27
C LEU A 156 -21.45 -13.49 -17.06
N GLU A 157 -22.58 -13.33 -16.37
CA GLU A 157 -23.88 -13.06 -16.99
C GLU A 157 -23.85 -11.71 -17.72
N HIS A 158 -23.41 -10.65 -17.05
CA HIS A 158 -23.40 -9.29 -17.61
C HIS A 158 -22.37 -9.14 -18.73
N ALA A 159 -21.23 -9.85 -18.66
CA ALA A 159 -20.26 -9.94 -19.74
C ALA A 159 -20.87 -10.61 -20.99
N LYS A 160 -21.55 -11.76 -20.83
CA LYS A 160 -22.26 -12.43 -21.94
C LYS A 160 -23.32 -11.54 -22.57
N ALA A 161 -24.06 -10.79 -21.75
CA ALA A 161 -25.09 -9.86 -22.19
C ALA A 161 -24.53 -8.54 -22.78
N LYS A 162 -23.20 -8.34 -22.76
CA LYS A 162 -22.54 -7.07 -23.13
C LYS A 162 -23.11 -5.84 -22.40
N ASN A 163 -23.64 -6.03 -21.19
CA ASN A 163 -24.27 -4.98 -20.42
C ASN A 163 -23.22 -4.23 -19.59
N LEU A 164 -22.50 -3.30 -20.24
CA LEU A 164 -21.38 -2.58 -19.63
C LEU A 164 -21.76 -1.86 -18.32
N PRO A 165 -22.91 -1.16 -18.20
CA PRO A 165 -23.29 -0.53 -16.94
C PRO A 165 -23.50 -1.52 -15.79
N LYS A 166 -24.13 -2.67 -16.05
CA LYS A 166 -24.29 -3.71 -15.02
C LYS A 166 -22.97 -4.39 -14.69
N LEU A 167 -22.11 -4.60 -15.68
CA LEU A 167 -20.79 -5.20 -15.49
C LEU A 167 -19.88 -4.32 -14.62
N LYS A 168 -19.88 -3.00 -14.84
CA LYS A 168 -19.18 -2.04 -13.97
C LYS A 168 -19.71 -2.10 -12.53
N ARG A 169 -21.03 -2.17 -12.33
CA ARG A 169 -21.63 -2.31 -10.99
C ARG A 169 -21.23 -3.62 -10.32
N ALA A 170 -21.27 -4.73 -11.04
CA ALA A 170 -20.90 -6.04 -10.50
C ALA A 170 -19.41 -6.10 -10.11
N LEU A 171 -18.51 -5.49 -10.88
CA LEU A 171 -17.08 -5.38 -10.51
C LEU A 171 -16.89 -4.54 -9.24
N ALA A 172 -17.60 -3.41 -9.12
CA ALA A 172 -17.56 -2.57 -7.92
C ALA A 172 -18.11 -3.31 -6.69
N SER A 173 -19.20 -4.07 -6.85
CA SER A 173 -19.74 -4.93 -5.80
C SER A 173 -18.79 -6.06 -5.41
N THR A 174 -18.11 -6.67 -6.38
CA THR A 174 -17.10 -7.71 -6.11
C THR A 174 -16.00 -7.17 -5.21
N GLN A 175 -15.48 -5.99 -5.53
CA GLN A 175 -14.43 -5.35 -4.75
C GLN A 175 -14.91 -5.06 -3.32
N ARG A 176 -16.09 -4.46 -3.17
CA ARG A 176 -16.69 -4.15 -1.86
C ARG A 176 -16.79 -5.40 -0.98
N ASP A 177 -17.26 -6.50 -1.54
CA ASP A 177 -17.43 -7.73 -0.78
C ASP A 177 -16.10 -8.38 -0.41
N VAL A 178 -15.07 -8.29 -1.27
CA VAL A 178 -13.70 -8.71 -0.92
C VAL A 178 -13.18 -7.91 0.29
N GLU A 179 -13.37 -6.60 0.28
CA GLU A 179 -12.89 -5.70 1.33
C GLU A 179 -13.63 -5.94 2.65
N LEU A 180 -14.96 -6.13 2.61
CA LEU A 180 -15.77 -6.48 3.78
C LEU A 180 -15.35 -7.83 4.38
N GLU A 181 -15.13 -8.85 3.55
CA GLU A 181 -14.66 -10.16 4.00
C GLU A 181 -13.28 -10.07 4.66
N LEU A 182 -12.36 -9.27 4.13
CA LEU A 182 -11.04 -9.10 4.74
C LEU A 182 -11.08 -8.31 6.05
N ALA A 183 -12.01 -7.36 6.17
CA ALA A 183 -12.29 -6.70 7.44
C ALA A 183 -12.85 -7.70 8.47
N GLU A 184 -13.78 -8.58 8.08
CA GLU A 184 -14.30 -9.67 8.92
C GLU A 184 -13.16 -10.63 9.35
N LEU A 185 -12.23 -10.94 8.44
CA LEU A 185 -11.04 -11.76 8.70
C LEU A 185 -9.95 -11.02 9.51
N ARG A 186 -10.14 -9.73 9.82
CA ARG A 186 -9.17 -8.85 10.52
C ARG A 186 -7.79 -8.85 9.85
N ASP A 187 -7.75 -8.85 8.53
CA ASP A 187 -6.51 -8.83 7.74
C ASP A 187 -6.37 -7.50 6.95
N PRO A 188 -6.27 -6.34 7.64
CA PRO A 188 -6.26 -5.02 6.99
C PRO A 188 -5.05 -4.84 6.07
N ASP A 189 -3.93 -5.50 6.38
CA ASP A 189 -2.70 -5.46 5.58
C ASP A 189 -2.96 -5.95 4.14
N LEU A 190 -3.74 -7.02 3.97
CA LEU A 190 -4.08 -7.53 2.65
C LEU A 190 -5.06 -6.60 1.91
N SER A 191 -5.96 -5.94 2.62
CA SER A 191 -6.86 -4.95 2.01
C SER A 191 -6.08 -3.77 1.43
N HIS A 192 -5.07 -3.25 2.14
CA HIS A 192 -4.17 -2.22 1.59
C HIS A 192 -3.43 -2.70 0.35
N LEU A 193 -2.97 -3.96 0.35
CA LEU A 193 -2.26 -4.54 -0.79
C LEU A 193 -3.18 -4.78 -2.00
N ILE A 194 -4.44 -5.16 -1.81
CA ILE A 194 -5.41 -5.26 -2.90
C ILE A 194 -5.69 -3.88 -3.50
N SER A 195 -5.91 -2.87 -2.66
CA SER A 195 -6.16 -1.51 -3.11
C SER A 195 -4.96 -0.93 -3.87
N LEU A 196 -3.74 -1.13 -3.34
CA LEU A 196 -2.49 -0.80 -4.03
C LEU A 196 -2.37 -1.50 -5.39
N GLY A 197 -2.63 -2.81 -5.45
CA GLY A 197 -2.58 -3.56 -6.71
C GLY A 197 -3.53 -3.00 -7.76
N GLY A 198 -4.75 -2.66 -7.36
CA GLY A 198 -5.74 -2.04 -8.24
C GLY A 198 -5.30 -0.66 -8.74
N TRP A 199 -4.78 0.18 -7.85
CA TRP A 199 -4.29 1.51 -8.22
C TRP A 199 -3.06 1.48 -9.14
N LEU A 200 -2.14 0.52 -8.98
CA LEU A 200 -0.97 0.41 -9.84
C LEU A 200 -1.33 -0.01 -11.28
N GLU A 201 -2.24 -0.97 -11.43
CA GLU A 201 -2.73 -1.39 -12.76
C GLU A 201 -3.46 -0.25 -13.48
N ALA A 202 -4.32 0.44 -12.72
CA ALA A 202 -5.02 1.64 -13.12
C ALA A 202 -4.08 2.75 -13.63
N LEU A 203 -3.09 3.10 -12.80
CA LEU A 203 -2.09 4.12 -13.12
C LEU A 203 -1.27 3.74 -14.35
N ASP A 204 -0.79 2.50 -14.45
CA ASP A 204 0.00 2.03 -15.59
C ASP A 204 -0.78 2.10 -16.91
N SER A 205 -2.04 1.67 -16.88
CA SER A 205 -2.95 1.74 -18.03
C SER A 205 -3.17 3.18 -18.49
N ALA A 206 -3.46 4.09 -17.55
CA ALA A 206 -3.71 5.49 -17.83
C ALA A 206 -2.44 6.22 -18.30
N ALA A 207 -1.32 6.03 -17.59
CA ALA A 207 -0.02 6.62 -17.93
C ALA A 207 0.44 6.17 -19.33
N THR A 208 0.31 4.88 -19.64
CA THR A 208 0.60 4.37 -20.99
C THR A 208 -0.24 5.06 -22.07
N ALA A 209 -1.54 5.28 -21.81
CA ALA A 209 -2.42 5.92 -22.77
C ALA A 209 -2.13 7.42 -22.96
N VAL A 210 -1.83 8.15 -21.88
CA VAL A 210 -1.43 9.56 -21.94
C VAL A 210 -0.05 9.69 -22.59
N ASN A 211 0.91 8.82 -22.29
CA ASN A 211 2.22 8.83 -22.92
C ASN A 211 2.15 8.62 -24.44
N LYS A 212 1.23 7.77 -24.92
CA LYS A 212 0.97 7.58 -26.36
C LYS A 212 0.30 8.80 -27.02
N LYS A 213 -0.58 9.49 -26.30
CA LYS A 213 -1.36 10.64 -26.78
C LYS A 213 -1.42 11.72 -25.72
N TYR A 214 -0.32 12.45 -25.60
CA TYR A 214 -0.13 13.44 -24.55
C TYR A 214 -1.04 14.65 -24.74
N THR A 215 -1.72 15.04 -23.65
CA THR A 215 -2.26 16.38 -23.47
C THR A 215 -1.98 16.83 -22.04
N PRO A 216 -1.67 18.12 -21.79
CA PRO A 216 -1.42 18.62 -20.45
C PRO A 216 -2.57 18.35 -19.46
N GLU A 217 -3.82 18.38 -19.92
CA GLU A 217 -5.02 18.19 -19.10
C GLU A 217 -5.15 16.73 -18.63
N ARG A 218 -4.91 15.76 -19.53
CA ARG A 218 -4.92 14.33 -19.17
C ARG A 218 -3.67 13.97 -18.38
N ALA A 219 -2.54 14.61 -18.66
CA ALA A 219 -1.33 14.43 -17.88
C ALA A 219 -1.57 14.84 -16.42
N LEU A 220 -2.20 15.99 -16.17
CA LEU A 220 -2.47 16.49 -14.83
C LEU A 220 -3.25 15.47 -13.96
N THR A 221 -4.22 14.74 -14.54
CA THR A 221 -4.98 13.72 -13.81
C THR A 221 -4.16 12.53 -13.30
N LEU A 222 -2.95 12.31 -13.83
CA LEU A 222 -2.05 11.25 -13.38
C LEU A 222 -1.19 11.65 -12.18
N PHE A 223 -0.99 12.96 -11.95
CA PHE A 223 0.00 13.48 -11.01
C PHE A 223 -0.67 13.61 -9.64
N ARG A 224 -0.67 12.48 -8.93
CA ARG A 224 -1.30 12.26 -7.61
C ARG A 224 -0.26 11.77 -6.62
N GLU A 225 0.64 12.70 -6.27
CA GLU A 225 1.71 12.49 -5.30
C GLU A 225 1.17 12.10 -3.92
N ASP A 226 -0.01 12.61 -3.55
CA ASP A 226 -0.74 12.28 -2.33
C ASP A 226 -1.10 10.78 -2.26
N VAL A 227 -1.57 10.20 -3.37
CA VAL A 227 -1.92 8.78 -3.44
C VAL A 227 -0.66 7.90 -3.42
N ALA A 228 0.40 8.33 -4.12
CA ALA A 228 1.69 7.62 -4.09
C ALA A 228 2.31 7.60 -2.68
N ASP A 229 2.25 8.73 -1.96
CA ASP A 229 2.70 8.88 -0.58
C ASP A 229 1.88 8.00 0.37
N TYR A 230 0.56 8.04 0.26
CA TYR A 230 -0.35 7.20 1.03
C TYR A 230 0.01 5.72 0.93
N TYR A 231 0.25 5.21 -0.29
CA TYR A 231 0.58 3.79 -0.46
C TYR A 231 2.01 3.44 -0.01
N ALA A 232 2.97 4.36 -0.15
CA ALA A 232 4.32 4.15 0.36
C ALA A 232 4.32 3.97 1.89
N GLU A 233 3.54 4.80 2.58
CA GLU A 233 3.37 4.71 4.04
C GLU A 233 2.48 3.53 4.44
N SER A 234 1.46 3.20 3.64
CA SER A 234 0.65 1.98 3.86
C SER A 234 1.54 0.75 3.88
N ILE A 235 2.46 0.59 2.91
CA ILE A 235 3.46 -0.50 2.93
C ILE A 235 4.34 -0.42 4.18
N GLY A 236 4.78 0.77 4.57
CA GLY A 236 5.58 0.98 5.78
C GLY A 236 4.87 0.59 7.07
N SER A 237 3.55 0.72 7.11
CA SER A 237 2.70 0.44 8.27
C SER A 237 2.23 -1.01 8.39
N LEU A 238 2.40 -1.84 7.34
CA LEU A 238 2.05 -3.26 7.38
C LEU A 238 2.85 -3.98 8.47
N HIS A 239 2.31 -5.10 8.95
CA HIS A 239 3.00 -5.95 9.91
C HIS A 239 4.45 -6.24 9.46
N PRO A 240 5.47 -6.20 10.35
CA PRO A 240 6.89 -6.30 9.97
C PRO A 240 7.24 -7.53 9.11
N ASN A 241 6.55 -8.64 9.30
CA ASN A 241 6.72 -9.87 8.51
C ASN A 241 6.23 -9.73 7.04
N ILE A 242 5.42 -8.72 6.76
CA ILE A 242 4.91 -8.38 5.43
C ILE A 242 5.73 -7.21 4.87
N SER A 243 5.82 -6.08 5.57
CA SER A 243 6.52 -4.88 5.07
C SER A 243 8.00 -5.10 4.75
N ARG A 244 8.68 -6.03 5.45
CA ARG A 244 10.09 -6.39 5.20
C ARG A 244 10.30 -7.37 4.05
N ARG A 245 9.25 -7.81 3.36
CA ARG A 245 9.40 -8.71 2.20
C ARG A 245 10.14 -7.97 1.07
N PRO A 246 11.09 -8.62 0.36
CA PRO A 246 11.93 -7.92 -0.63
C PRO A 246 11.14 -7.17 -1.71
N HIS A 247 10.02 -7.73 -2.18
CA HIS A 247 9.20 -7.05 -3.19
C HIS A 247 8.47 -5.83 -2.63
N LEU A 248 8.04 -5.85 -1.36
CA LEU A 248 7.35 -4.71 -0.73
C LEU A 248 8.32 -3.59 -0.37
N ILE A 249 9.53 -3.92 0.10
CA ILE A 249 10.61 -2.93 0.23
C ILE A 249 10.85 -2.25 -1.12
N LYS A 250 11.00 -3.04 -2.19
CA LYS A 250 11.24 -2.48 -3.51
C LYS A 250 10.09 -1.61 -4.02
N MET A 251 8.85 -2.03 -3.79
CA MET A 251 7.68 -1.25 -4.14
C MET A 251 7.62 0.07 -3.36
N ARG A 252 7.94 0.06 -2.06
CA ARG A 252 7.98 1.28 -1.24
C ARG A 252 9.00 2.28 -1.78
N GLU A 253 10.21 1.84 -2.13
CA GLU A 253 11.22 2.71 -2.77
C GLU A 253 10.71 3.33 -4.08
N LEU A 254 10.09 2.50 -4.93
CA LEU A 254 9.56 2.97 -6.21
C LEU A 254 8.37 3.92 -6.04
N LEU A 255 7.51 3.70 -5.05
CA LEU A 255 6.39 4.60 -4.72
C LEU A 255 6.89 5.95 -4.20
N GLN A 256 7.95 5.97 -3.38
CA GLN A 256 8.59 7.21 -2.95
C GLN A 256 9.22 7.97 -4.13
N GLY A 257 9.85 7.26 -5.06
CA GLY A 257 10.32 7.85 -6.31
C GLY A 257 9.18 8.42 -7.17
N LEU A 258 8.10 7.65 -7.31
CA LEU A 258 6.90 8.05 -8.05
C LEU A 258 6.26 9.31 -7.46
N ARG A 259 6.09 9.36 -6.15
CA ARG A 259 5.62 10.54 -5.41
C ARG A 259 6.42 11.78 -5.80
N ASN A 260 7.74 11.69 -5.74
CA ASN A 260 8.61 12.82 -6.06
C ASN A 260 8.51 13.24 -7.53
N ALA A 261 8.37 12.28 -8.45
CA ALA A 261 8.16 12.57 -9.88
C ALA A 261 6.79 13.21 -10.18
N MET A 262 5.82 13.04 -9.30
CA MET A 262 4.47 13.61 -9.42
C MET A 262 4.31 14.99 -8.78
N VAL A 263 5.32 15.50 -8.06
CA VAL A 263 5.27 16.86 -7.50
C VAL A 263 5.32 17.88 -8.63
N LEU A 264 4.36 18.80 -8.61
CA LEU A 264 4.24 19.90 -9.56
C LEU A 264 4.40 21.25 -8.84
N GLU A 265 4.95 22.23 -9.53
CA GLU A 265 4.87 23.62 -9.08
C GLU A 265 3.42 24.12 -9.15
N GLU A 266 3.09 25.12 -8.33
CA GLU A 266 1.74 25.68 -8.28
C GLU A 266 1.28 26.17 -9.66
N ASN A 267 0.07 25.75 -10.06
CA ASN A 267 -0.53 26.05 -11.38
C ASN A 267 0.27 25.52 -12.60
N SER A 268 1.29 24.70 -12.40
CA SER A 268 2.00 24.05 -13.50
C SER A 268 1.24 22.81 -14.01
N LYS A 269 1.49 22.44 -15.27
CA LYS A 269 1.00 21.18 -15.86
C LYS A 269 2.16 20.25 -16.13
N PRO A 270 1.99 18.93 -16.00
CA PRO A 270 3.07 18.00 -16.27
C PRO A 270 3.50 18.03 -17.72
N SER A 271 4.80 17.96 -17.95
CA SER A 271 5.38 17.80 -19.29
C SER A 271 5.30 16.34 -19.80
N ALA A 272 5.45 16.16 -21.11
CA ALA A 272 5.54 14.82 -21.71
C ALA A 272 6.72 13.99 -21.17
N VAL A 273 7.81 14.65 -20.76
CA VAL A 273 8.97 13.99 -20.15
C VAL A 273 8.61 13.42 -18.78
N GLN A 274 7.93 14.21 -17.94
CA GLN A 274 7.46 13.74 -16.63
C GLN A 274 6.43 12.62 -16.77
N VAL A 275 5.52 12.70 -17.75
CA VAL A 275 4.57 11.60 -18.05
C VAL A 275 5.30 10.30 -18.42
N LYS A 276 6.37 10.39 -19.21
CA LYS A 276 7.18 9.22 -19.57
C LYS A 276 7.90 8.61 -18.37
N GLU A 277 8.35 9.45 -17.44
CA GLU A 277 8.93 8.99 -16.17
C GLU A 277 7.89 8.27 -15.30
N VAL A 278 6.72 8.87 -15.08
CA VAL A 278 5.59 8.26 -14.37
C VAL A 278 5.22 6.91 -15.01
N THR A 279 5.11 6.86 -16.33
CA THR A 279 4.82 5.62 -17.08
C THR A 279 5.88 4.55 -16.83
N THR A 280 7.16 4.94 -16.83
CA THR A 280 8.27 3.99 -16.61
C THR A 280 8.22 3.39 -15.21
N VAL A 281 7.96 4.22 -14.20
CA VAL A 281 7.89 3.78 -12.80
C VAL A 281 6.62 2.97 -12.54
N SER A 282 5.47 3.37 -13.08
CA SER A 282 4.21 2.60 -12.97
C SER A 282 4.34 1.22 -13.58
N THR A 283 4.96 1.10 -14.76
CA THR A 283 5.20 -0.19 -15.42
C THR A 283 6.09 -1.10 -14.57
N GLN A 284 7.10 -0.56 -13.89
CA GLN A 284 7.94 -1.33 -12.97
C GLN A 284 7.16 -1.80 -11.73
N LEU A 285 6.38 -0.90 -11.12
CA LEU A 285 5.57 -1.19 -9.94
C LEU A 285 4.52 -2.27 -10.24
N VAL A 286 3.77 -2.13 -11.32
CA VAL A 286 2.74 -3.10 -11.69
C VAL A 286 3.36 -4.45 -12.07
N ALA A 287 4.55 -4.46 -12.70
CA ALA A 287 5.27 -5.69 -12.97
C ALA A 287 5.66 -6.44 -11.69
N ILE A 288 5.92 -5.73 -10.57
CA ILE A 288 6.12 -6.37 -9.26
C ILE A 288 4.80 -6.89 -8.72
N ALA A 289 3.71 -6.12 -8.82
CA ALA A 289 2.38 -6.51 -8.35
C ALA A 289 1.82 -7.74 -9.08
N ARG A 290 2.09 -7.88 -10.39
CA ARG A 290 1.65 -9.02 -11.22
C ARG A 290 2.46 -10.32 -10.98
N ARG A 291 3.59 -10.27 -10.25
CA ARG A 291 4.50 -11.41 -9.97
C ARG A 291 4.13 -12.24 -8.75
#